data_AF-A0A9X7A4V1-F1
#
_entry.id   AF-A0A9X7A4V1-F1
#
_cell.length_a   1.000
_cell.length_b   1.000
_cell.length_c   1.000
_cell.angle_alpha   90.00
_cell.angle_beta   90.00
_cell.angle_gamma   90.00
#
_symmetry.space_group_name_H-M   'P 1'
#
loop_
_entity.id
_entity.type
_entity.pdbx_description
1 polymer ?
#
loop_
_entity_poly.entity_id
_entity_poly.type
_entity_poly.pdbx_seq_one_letter_code
_entity_poly.pdbx_strand_id
1 'polypeptide(L)'
;MIRKINREDARFVDSYNVTGNVDEETNLAAMDWQDFEHLIRELFEKEFNNTGGEVRITQASKDGGVDAVAFDLDPIRGGKIVIQAKRYTNVVGVSAVRDLYGTVMNEGATKGILVSTADYGPDAYTFAKDKPLTLLNGNNLLHLLHKHGHQAKIDLKEAKILNKG
;
A
#
# COMPACT_ATOMS: atom_id res chain seq x y z
N MET A 1 -30.04 18.66 25.48
CA MET A 1 -28.92 17.91 26.08
C MET A 1 -27.90 17.65 24.97
N ILE A 2 -26.88 18.50 24.87
CA ILE A 2 -25.89 18.48 23.78
C ILE A 2 -24.79 17.48 24.18
N ARG A 3 -24.63 16.40 23.41
CA ARG A 3 -23.55 15.42 23.57
C ARG A 3 -22.22 16.15 23.31
N LYS A 4 -21.42 16.32 24.37
CA LYS A 4 -20.01 16.70 24.25
C LYS A 4 -19.30 15.59 23.47
N ILE A 5 -18.79 15.95 22.29
CA ILE A 5 -17.93 15.08 21.49
C ILE A 5 -16.60 14.98 22.23
N ASN A 6 -16.25 13.76 22.65
CA ASN A 6 -14.95 13.45 23.23
C ASN A 6 -13.92 13.52 22.10
N ARG A 7 -12.92 14.39 22.26
CA ARG A 7 -11.86 14.66 21.26
C ARG A 7 -10.66 13.71 21.38
N GLU A 8 -10.73 12.72 22.26
CA GLU A 8 -9.72 11.66 22.40
C GLU A 8 -10.17 10.36 21.72
N ASP A 9 -10.55 10.46 20.44
CA ASP A 9 -10.78 9.28 19.61
C ASP A 9 -9.49 9.00 18.83
N ALA A 10 -8.77 7.92 19.20
CA ALA A 10 -7.52 7.50 18.56
C ALA A 10 -7.64 7.13 17.07
N ARG A 11 -8.84 7.26 16.48
CA ARG A 11 -9.08 7.14 15.03
C ARG A 11 -8.98 8.47 14.28
N PHE A 12 -8.90 9.59 15.01
CA PHE A 12 -8.48 10.88 14.46
C PHE A 12 -6.96 11.02 14.64
N VAL A 13 -6.22 10.31 13.79
CA VAL A 13 -4.83 10.66 13.56
C VAL A 13 -4.89 11.88 12.65
N ASP A 14 -4.62 13.07 13.21
CA ASP A 14 -4.26 14.27 12.43
C ASP A 14 -3.30 13.83 11.33
N SER A 15 -3.40 14.40 10.12
CA SER A 15 -2.57 14.05 8.97
C SER A 15 -1.07 14.18 9.28
N TYR A 16 -0.48 13.17 9.92
CA TYR A 16 0.96 13.05 10.11
C TYR A 16 1.50 12.74 8.74
N ASN A 17 2.23 13.70 8.19
CA ASN A 17 2.93 13.54 6.93
C ASN A 17 4.06 12.53 7.14
N VAL A 18 3.76 11.24 6.97
CA VAL A 18 4.72 10.15 7.20
C VAL A 18 5.85 10.28 6.18
N THR A 19 5.53 10.64 4.93
CA THR A 19 6.54 10.88 3.88
C THR A 19 7.56 11.96 4.25
N GLY A 20 7.19 12.98 5.03
CA GLY A 20 8.11 14.03 5.47
C GLY A 20 9.22 13.58 6.43
N ASN A 21 9.07 12.40 7.05
CA ASN A 21 10.02 11.84 8.02
C ASN A 21 10.74 10.59 7.49
N VAL A 22 10.52 10.18 6.24
CA VAL A 22 11.18 9.02 5.64
C VAL A 22 12.51 9.46 5.04
N ASP A 23 13.60 8.96 5.63
CA ASP A 23 14.99 9.21 5.22
C ASP A 23 15.74 7.90 4.91
N GLU A 24 16.98 8.02 4.44
CA GLU A 24 17.85 6.88 4.06
C GLU A 24 18.01 5.84 5.17
N GLU A 25 17.87 6.23 6.44
CA GLU A 25 18.00 5.33 7.60
C GLU A 25 16.69 4.63 7.97
N THR A 26 15.56 5.09 7.43
CA THR A 26 14.24 4.54 7.72
C THR A 26 14.09 3.15 7.08
N ASN A 27 14.04 2.11 7.91
CA ASN A 27 13.77 0.73 7.46
C ASN A 27 12.26 0.47 7.37
N LEU A 28 11.71 0.46 6.16
CA LEU A 28 10.28 0.28 5.91
C LEU A 28 9.75 -1.08 6.41
N ALA A 29 10.60 -2.10 6.47
CA ALA A 29 10.20 -3.42 6.95
C ALA A 29 10.10 -3.49 8.49
N ALA A 30 10.67 -2.51 9.20
CA ALA A 30 10.71 -2.42 10.65
C ALA A 30 9.80 -1.32 11.23
N MET A 31 9.31 -0.38 10.42
CA MET A 31 8.38 0.66 10.85
C MET A 31 7.02 0.08 11.26
N ASP A 32 6.21 0.83 12.01
CA ASP A 32 4.87 0.42 12.42
C ASP A 32 3.95 0.10 11.23
N TRP A 33 2.98 -0.80 11.42
CA TRP A 33 2.17 -1.28 10.29
C TRP A 33 1.19 -0.21 9.83
N GLN A 34 0.66 0.62 10.74
CA GLN A 34 -0.19 1.74 10.36
C GLN A 34 0.62 2.81 9.61
N ASP A 35 1.85 3.09 10.05
CA ASP A 35 2.73 4.05 9.37
C ASP A 35 3.07 3.59 7.95
N PHE A 36 3.32 2.29 7.77
CA PHE A 36 3.55 1.72 6.45
C PHE A 36 2.32 1.86 5.54
N GLU A 37 1.11 1.55 6.02
CA GLU A 37 -0.13 1.74 5.27
C GLU A 37 -0.35 3.22 4.87
N HIS A 38 -0.10 4.15 5.79
CA HIS A 38 -0.18 5.58 5.52
C HIS A 38 0.86 6.03 4.49
N LEU A 39 2.11 5.57 4.61
CA LEU A 39 3.16 5.84 3.63
C LEU A 39 2.77 5.38 2.23
N ILE A 40 2.24 4.16 2.09
CA ILE A 40 1.78 3.65 0.81
C ILE A 40 0.65 4.53 0.25
N ARG A 41 -0.33 4.90 1.07
CA ARG A 41 -1.41 5.79 0.64
C ARG A 41 -0.89 7.12 0.10
N GLU A 42 -0.04 7.81 0.87
CA GLU A 42 0.54 9.11 0.47
C GLU A 42 1.37 8.99 -0.81
N LEU A 43 2.14 7.91 -0.94
CA LEU A 43 2.97 7.64 -2.11
C LEU A 43 2.12 7.45 -3.37
N PHE A 44 1.06 6.66 -3.28
CA PHE A 44 0.17 6.42 -4.41
C PHE A 44 -0.66 7.65 -4.75
N GLU A 45 -1.08 8.44 -3.77
CA GLU A 45 -1.72 9.74 -4.02
C GLU A 45 -0.82 10.64 -4.87
N LYS A 46 0.47 10.76 -4.53
CA LYS A 46 1.45 11.50 -5.33
C LYS A 46 1.67 10.89 -6.73
N GLU A 47 1.80 9.57 -6.83
CA GLU A 47 2.01 8.88 -8.11
C GLU A 47 0.84 9.10 -9.08
N PHE A 48 -0.39 8.99 -8.58
CA PHE A 48 -1.58 9.13 -9.41
C PHE A 48 -1.89 10.60 -9.75
N ASN A 49 -1.68 11.53 -8.83
CA ASN A 49 -1.84 12.97 -9.11
C ASN A 49 -0.88 13.47 -10.21
N ASN A 50 0.33 12.92 -10.28
CA ASN A 50 1.30 13.29 -11.32
C ASN A 50 0.97 12.74 -12.72
N THR A 51 0.01 11.80 -12.84
CA THR A 51 -0.34 11.17 -14.12
C THR A 51 -1.42 11.95 -14.89
N GLY A 52 -1.89 13.08 -14.36
CA GLY A 52 -2.78 14.02 -15.09
C GLY A 52 -4.24 13.58 -15.19
N GLY A 53 -4.61 12.43 -14.62
CA GLY A 53 -5.99 12.02 -14.39
C GLY A 53 -6.52 12.57 -13.07
N GLU A 54 -7.82 12.80 -12.97
CA GLU A 54 -8.48 13.18 -11.73
C GLU A 54 -8.61 11.92 -10.85
N VAL A 55 -7.54 11.57 -10.13
CA VAL A 55 -7.54 10.38 -9.29
C VAL A 55 -7.96 10.72 -7.87
N ARG A 56 -9.02 10.06 -7.39
CA ARG A 56 -9.45 10.17 -6.00
C ARG A 56 -8.94 8.97 -5.20
N ILE A 57 -8.07 9.23 -4.24
CA ILE A 57 -7.64 8.22 -3.25
C ILE A 57 -8.55 8.29 -2.03
N THR A 58 -9.13 7.17 -1.65
CA THR A 58 -9.95 7.05 -0.43
C THR A 58 -9.40 5.98 0.50
N GLN A 59 -9.58 6.19 1.81
CA GLN A 59 -9.34 5.15 2.80
C GLN A 59 -10.35 4.03 2.63
N ALA A 60 -9.87 2.79 2.53
CA ALA A 60 -10.74 1.63 2.49
C ALA A 60 -11.19 1.22 3.91
N SER A 61 -12.34 0.56 4.00
CA SER A 61 -12.78 -0.09 5.24
C SER A 61 -11.90 -1.32 5.49
N LYS A 62 -11.71 -1.68 6.77
CA LYS A 62 -10.92 -2.86 7.18
C LYS A 62 -11.50 -4.21 6.72
N ASP A 63 -12.60 -4.21 5.99
CA ASP A 63 -13.26 -5.40 5.48
C ASP A 63 -12.66 -5.75 4.11
N GLY A 64 -11.81 -6.78 4.07
CA GLY A 64 -11.18 -7.28 2.85
C GLY A 64 -9.71 -6.90 2.66
N GLY A 65 -9.10 -6.23 3.64
CA GLY A 65 -7.66 -5.95 3.68
C GLY A 65 -7.17 -5.00 2.59
N VAL A 66 -8.03 -4.08 2.14
CA VAL A 66 -7.68 -2.98 1.23
C VAL A 66 -7.17 -1.81 2.06
N ASP A 67 -6.06 -1.20 1.64
CA ASP A 67 -5.45 -0.08 2.36
C ASP A 67 -5.79 1.25 1.67
N ALA A 68 -5.84 1.24 0.34
CA ALA A 68 -6.26 2.38 -0.45
C ALA A 68 -7.08 1.96 -1.68
N VAL A 69 -8.01 2.83 -2.08
CA VAL A 69 -8.72 2.72 -3.35
C VAL A 69 -8.43 3.96 -4.17
N ALA A 70 -8.03 3.76 -5.42
CA ALA A 70 -7.88 4.82 -6.41
C ALA A 70 -8.99 4.69 -7.47
N PHE A 71 -9.45 5.82 -7.98
CA PHE A 71 -10.37 5.86 -9.11
C PHE A 71 -9.71 6.61 -10.25
N ASP A 72 -9.41 5.91 -11.34
CA ASP A 72 -9.03 6.55 -12.59
C ASP A 72 -10.32 6.97 -13.32
N LEU A 73 -10.51 8.27 -13.54
CA LEU A 73 -11.72 8.83 -14.17
C LEU A 73 -11.65 8.85 -15.70
N ASP A 74 -10.59 8.29 -16.32
CA ASP A 74 -10.55 8.14 -17.77
C ASP A 74 -11.77 7.30 -18.25
N PRO A 75 -12.60 7.82 -19.18
CA PRO A 75 -13.84 7.17 -19.57
C PRO A 75 -13.65 5.91 -20.42
N ILE A 76 -12.44 5.66 -20.92
CA ILE A 76 -12.12 4.53 -21.82
C ILE A 76 -11.31 3.45 -21.09
N ARG A 77 -10.37 3.86 -20.23
CA ARG A 77 -9.39 2.98 -19.57
C ARG A 77 -9.45 3.01 -18.05
N GLY A 78 -10.18 3.96 -17.49
CA GLY A 78 -10.25 4.19 -16.06
C GLY A 78 -11.05 3.12 -15.31
N GLY A 79 -11.29 3.37 -14.03
CA GLY A 79 -12.00 2.48 -13.14
C GLY A 79 -11.42 2.44 -11.74
N LYS A 80 -12.00 1.57 -10.92
CA LYS A 80 -11.59 1.37 -9.53
C LYS A 80 -10.33 0.51 -9.46
N ILE A 81 -9.33 0.98 -8.75
CA ILE A 81 -8.08 0.28 -8.47
C ILE A 81 -8.01 0.03 -6.97
N VAL A 82 -7.80 -1.22 -6.57
CA VAL A 82 -7.60 -1.59 -5.17
C VAL A 82 -6.12 -1.76 -4.87
N ILE A 83 -5.67 -1.23 -3.75
CA ILE A 83 -4.27 -1.25 -3.34
C ILE A 83 -4.19 -1.92 -1.97
N GLN A 84 -3.32 -2.91 -1.87
CA GLN A 84 -3.01 -3.64 -0.64
C GLN A 84 -1.52 -3.55 -0.35
N ALA A 85 -1.16 -3.33 0.90
CA ALA A 85 0.17 -3.16 1.44
C ALA A 85 0.44 -4.29 2.43
N LYS A 86 1.56 -4.99 2.25
CA LYS A 86 1.99 -6.09 3.12
C LYS A 86 3.43 -5.86 3.59
N ARG A 87 3.58 -5.41 4.84
CA ARG A 87 4.88 -5.29 5.53
C ARG A 87 5.42 -6.67 5.93
N TYR A 88 5.87 -7.46 4.96
CA TYR A 88 6.36 -8.82 5.17
C TYR A 88 7.88 -8.86 5.23
N THR A 89 8.40 -9.77 6.04
CA THR A 89 9.83 -10.06 6.12
C THR A 89 10.23 -11.36 5.41
N ASN A 90 9.24 -12.14 4.98
CA ASN A 90 9.42 -13.37 4.23
C ASN A 90 8.82 -13.22 2.83
N VAL A 91 9.26 -14.08 1.91
CA VAL A 91 8.75 -14.14 0.54
C VAL A 91 7.22 -14.22 0.56
N VAL A 92 6.58 -13.35 -0.22
CA VAL A 92 5.13 -13.30 -0.34
C VAL A 92 4.65 -14.49 -1.18
N GLY A 93 3.82 -15.33 -0.57
CA GLY A 93 3.25 -16.51 -1.21
C GLY A 93 2.08 -16.20 -2.14
N VAL A 94 1.71 -17.19 -2.96
CA VAL A 94 0.58 -17.08 -3.91
C VAL A 94 -0.77 -16.83 -3.25
N SER A 95 -0.93 -17.19 -1.97
CA SER A 95 -2.17 -16.94 -1.21
C SER A 95 -2.50 -15.45 -1.16
N ALA A 96 -1.55 -14.59 -0.80
CA ALA A 96 -1.78 -13.14 -0.74
C ALA A 96 -2.20 -12.56 -2.10
N VAL A 97 -1.66 -13.07 -3.20
CA VAL A 97 -2.02 -12.64 -4.55
C VAL A 97 -3.43 -13.12 -4.95
N ARG A 98 -3.80 -14.35 -4.55
CA ARG A 98 -5.15 -14.90 -4.74
C ARG A 98 -6.20 -14.12 -3.94
N ASP A 99 -5.86 -13.77 -2.71
CA ASP A 99 -6.73 -12.98 -1.83
C ASP A 99 -6.99 -11.60 -2.45
N LEU A 100 -5.93 -10.91 -2.91
CA LEU A 100 -6.09 -9.66 -3.65
C LEU A 100 -6.96 -9.83 -4.90
N TYR A 101 -6.77 -10.90 -5.67
CA TYR A 101 -7.60 -11.16 -6.84
C TYR A 101 -9.08 -11.32 -6.48
N GLY A 102 -9.38 -12.04 -5.40
CA GLY A 102 -10.74 -12.14 -4.86
C GLY A 102 -11.30 -10.76 -4.50
N THR A 103 -10.51 -9.91 -3.85
CA THR A 103 -10.88 -8.53 -3.53
C THR A 103 -11.14 -7.71 -4.79
N VAL A 104 -10.30 -7.80 -5.82
CA VAL A 104 -10.52 -7.09 -7.10
C VAL A 104 -11.87 -7.47 -7.70
N MET A 105 -12.20 -8.76 -7.72
CA MET A 105 -13.48 -9.24 -8.26
C MET A 105 -14.67 -8.79 -7.40
N ASN A 106 -14.56 -8.89 -6.06
CA ASN A 106 -15.62 -8.51 -5.13
C ASN A 106 -15.90 -7.00 -5.15
N GLU A 107 -14.85 -6.19 -5.25
CA GLU A 107 -14.94 -4.74 -5.25
C GLU A 107 -15.35 -4.14 -6.61
N GLY A 108 -15.44 -4.97 -7.66
CA GLY A 108 -15.67 -4.53 -9.04
C GLY A 108 -14.51 -3.69 -9.59
N ALA A 109 -13.29 -3.95 -9.11
CA ALA A 109 -12.11 -3.20 -9.49
C ALA A 109 -11.56 -3.66 -10.85
N THR A 110 -11.08 -2.70 -11.64
CA THR A 110 -10.44 -2.97 -12.95
C THR A 110 -8.98 -3.39 -12.78
N LYS A 111 -8.38 -3.08 -11.62
CA LYS A 111 -6.99 -3.42 -11.29
C LYS A 111 -6.77 -3.61 -9.79
N GLY A 112 -5.87 -4.51 -9.43
CA GLY A 112 -5.34 -4.66 -8.08
C GLY A 112 -3.83 -4.41 -8.04
N ILE A 113 -3.35 -3.78 -6.98
CA ILE A 113 -1.92 -3.56 -6.72
C ILE A 113 -1.59 -4.16 -5.35
N LEU A 114 -0.67 -5.12 -5.31
CA LEU A 114 -0.10 -5.64 -4.07
C LEU A 114 1.28 -5.04 -3.90
N VAL A 115 1.50 -4.35 -2.80
CA VAL A 115 2.77 -3.73 -2.42
C VAL A 115 3.36 -4.54 -1.26
N SER A 116 4.64 -4.88 -1.32
CA SER A 116 5.31 -5.52 -0.20
C SER A 116 6.73 -5.02 0.00
N THR A 117 7.18 -5.05 1.26
CA THR A 117 8.59 -4.87 1.61
C THR A 117 9.45 -6.08 1.22
N ALA A 118 8.84 -7.26 1.07
CA ALA A 118 9.51 -8.48 0.63
C ALA A 118 9.31 -8.75 -0.87
N ASP A 119 10.02 -9.76 -1.38
CA ASP A 119 9.85 -10.23 -2.76
C ASP A 119 8.74 -11.29 -2.88
N TYR A 120 8.25 -11.52 -4.10
CA TYR A 120 7.21 -12.50 -4.38
C TYR A 120 7.79 -13.85 -4.83
N GLY A 121 7.11 -14.94 -4.46
CA GLY A 121 7.49 -16.27 -4.93
C GLY A 121 7.20 -16.47 -6.43
N PRO A 122 7.85 -17.44 -7.10
CA PRO A 122 7.58 -17.75 -8.51
C PRO A 122 6.11 -18.04 -8.82
N ASP A 123 5.41 -18.73 -7.90
CA ASP A 123 3.98 -19.04 -8.03
C ASP A 123 3.10 -17.78 -7.94
N ALA A 124 3.52 -16.79 -7.15
CA ALA A 124 2.81 -15.51 -7.04
C ALA A 124 2.88 -14.75 -8.37
N TYR A 125 4.08 -14.67 -8.99
CA TYR A 125 4.23 -14.07 -10.33
C TYR A 125 3.46 -14.86 -11.40
N THR A 126 3.56 -16.19 -11.38
CA THR A 126 2.84 -17.05 -12.32
C THR A 126 1.34 -16.89 -12.21
N PHE A 127 0.81 -16.77 -10.98
CA PHE A 127 -0.60 -16.53 -10.77
C PHE A 127 -1.02 -15.13 -11.21
N ALA A 128 -0.21 -14.10 -10.96
CA ALA A 128 -0.52 -12.72 -11.37
C ALA A 128 -0.49 -12.53 -12.90
N LYS A 129 0.25 -13.39 -13.62
CA LYS A 129 0.31 -13.38 -15.07
C LYS A 129 -1.10 -13.45 -15.68
N ASP A 130 -1.34 -12.59 -16.66
CA ASP A 130 -2.59 -12.46 -17.42
C ASP A 130 -3.82 -12.06 -16.57
N LYS A 131 -3.60 -11.56 -15.34
CA LYS A 131 -4.64 -11.00 -14.47
C LYS A 131 -4.45 -9.48 -14.33
N PRO A 132 -5.51 -8.74 -13.98
CA PRO A 132 -5.42 -7.30 -13.70
C PRO A 132 -4.74 -7.03 -12.34
N LEU A 133 -3.58 -7.64 -12.10
CA LEU A 133 -2.81 -7.53 -10.87
C LEU A 133 -1.44 -6.94 -11.16
N THR A 134 -0.95 -6.08 -10.28
CA THR A 134 0.41 -5.57 -10.29
C THR A 134 1.06 -5.89 -8.95
N LEU A 135 2.22 -6.55 -9.01
CA LEU A 135 3.01 -6.88 -7.83
C LEU A 135 4.17 -5.90 -7.73
N LEU A 136 4.26 -5.16 -6.64
CA LEU A 136 5.34 -4.23 -6.34
C LEU A 136 6.12 -4.75 -5.15
N ASN A 137 7.31 -5.29 -5.41
CA ASN A 137 8.19 -5.76 -4.34
C ASN A 137 8.97 -4.60 -3.71
N GLY A 138 9.81 -4.92 -2.72
CA GLY A 138 10.59 -3.93 -1.98
C GLY A 138 11.43 -3.03 -2.90
N ASN A 139 12.03 -3.59 -3.96
CA ASN A 139 12.82 -2.81 -4.91
C ASN A 139 11.94 -1.85 -5.73
N ASN A 140 10.76 -2.29 -6.15
CA ASN A 140 9.81 -1.42 -6.84
C ASN A 140 9.31 -0.29 -5.93
N LEU A 141 9.06 -0.59 -4.66
CA LEU A 141 8.64 0.39 -3.66
C LEU A 141 9.72 1.44 -3.41
N LEU A 142 10.98 1.02 -3.22
CA LEU A 142 12.11 1.94 -3.05
C LEU A 142 12.30 2.84 -4.28
N HIS A 143 12.16 2.28 -5.49
CA HIS A 143 12.21 3.07 -6.72
C HIS A 143 11.09 4.12 -6.79
N LEU A 144 9.86 3.75 -6.40
CA LEU A 144 8.72 4.66 -6.39
C LEU A 144 8.91 5.77 -5.35
N LEU A 145 9.40 5.45 -4.16
CA LEU A 145 9.76 6.45 -3.13
C LEU A 145 10.80 7.43 -3.65
N HIS A 146 11.89 6.93 -4.25
CA HIS A 146 12.95 7.75 -4.82
C HIS A 146 12.43 8.70 -5.91
N LYS A 147 11.54 8.21 -6.79
CA LYS A 147 10.88 9.03 -7.82
C LYS A 147 10.12 10.23 -7.21
N HIS A 148 9.58 10.08 -6.01
CA HIS A 148 8.86 11.12 -5.28
C HIS A 148 9.72 11.89 -4.26
N GLY A 149 11.05 11.74 -4.33
CA GLY A 149 12.01 12.46 -3.48
C GLY A 149 12.21 11.89 -2.08
N HIS A 150 11.68 10.69 -1.81
CA HIS A 150 11.85 10.00 -0.53
C HIS A 150 12.95 8.97 -0.65
N GLN A 151 13.87 8.97 0.29
CA GLN A 151 14.88 7.92 0.40
C GLN A 151 14.54 7.04 1.59
N ALA A 152 14.73 5.73 1.45
CA ALA A 152 14.44 4.75 2.50
C ALA A 152 15.28 3.50 2.27
N LYS A 153 15.34 2.63 3.26
CA LYS A 153 15.95 1.30 3.13
C LYS A 153 14.97 0.19 3.47
N ILE A 154 15.28 -1.01 3.00
CA ILE A 154 14.60 -2.25 3.39
C ILE A 154 15.66 -3.23 3.84
N ASP A 155 15.75 -3.47 5.15
CA ASP A 155 16.55 -4.55 5.72
C ASP A 155 15.62 -5.57 6.39
N LEU A 156 15.37 -6.68 5.67
CA LEU A 156 14.50 -7.75 6.15
C LEU A 156 15.14 -8.56 7.29
N LYS A 157 16.47 -8.57 7.43
CA LYS A 157 17.15 -9.28 8.53
C LYS A 157 17.00 -8.50 9.82
N GLU A 158 17.28 -7.20 9.79
CA GLU A 158 17.05 -6.29 10.91
C GLU A 158 15.58 -6.34 11.35
N ALA A 159 14.65 -6.20 10.40
CA ALA A 159 13.22 -6.26 10.69
C ALA A 159 12.80 -7.59 11.33
N LYS A 160 13.38 -8.74 10.94
CA LYS A 160 13.10 -10.04 11.59
C LYS A 160 13.57 -10.09 13.03
N ILE A 161 14.64 -9.39 13.37
CA ILE A 161 15.16 -9.34 14.74
C ILE A 161 14.24 -8.47 15.59
N LEU A 162 13.90 -7.28 15.10
CA LEU A 162 13.04 -6.33 15.79
C LEU A 162 11.60 -6.86 16.01
N ASN A 163 11.04 -7.60 15.04
CA ASN A 163 9.70 -8.18 15.17
C ASN A 163 9.63 -9.43 16.08
N LYS A 164 10.78 -9.94 16.57
CA LYS A 164 10.84 -11.11 17.47
C LYS A 164 11.03 -10.74 18.95
N GLY A 165 11.35 -9.49 19.24
CA GLY A 165 11.43 -8.93 20.60
C GLY A 165 10.09 -8.37 21.04
#